data_AF-A0A4S8TMR9-F1
#
_entry.id   AF-A0A4S8TMR9-F1
#
_cell.length_a   1.000
_cell.length_b   1.000
_cell.length_c   1.000
_cell.angle_alpha   90.00
_cell.angle_beta   90.00
_cell.angle_gamma   90.00
#
_symmetry.space_group_name_H-M   'P 1'
#
loop_
_entity.id
_entity.type
_entity.pdbx_description
1 polymer ?
#
loop_
_entity_poly.entity_id
_entity_poly.type
_entity_poly.pdbx_seq_one_letter_code
_entity_poly.pdbx_strand_id
1 'polypeptide(L)'
;MSVNLLALLALLCGIAIAQCPDYLQYSQSWHYPPSSGPRNISYMRPEPACRTFNMSFFEDGSSDAIFYSMSDFDLWRTFLNSYPNTLDTAIRWKGYAADSPDEELTFIVTGDIDAMWLRDSSNQMQSYLPLLTANSSADSLASLFRGVINLQARYLLTSPYCNAFQPPVESGIAPAKNPSASQDVVFPTYDNASVFECKYELDSLASFLQISAQYYNATGDAAFFGKHHWLEAINHVYQVFNDLYFSSTYDVNGQVKQPDYSFTRVSDRATETLANDGLGNPFKGGIGLFRSAFRPSDDATIYQYLIPSNMMLARYLEAAAPIMVALNDSESAVTSVHMTQLATIIRQGIEEHGIVTVGGKRVYAYEVDGYGSANIMDDANIPSLLSAPFFGYLDANDDVYQNTRALLLSDGNPYFMQGPVISAIGGPHQGPGYAWPMASIVRILTSDNDTEISEQLALIIDSTNTLGLIHESINTFNSSDYTRPWFSWANGLFGQMILDLYARKRHILGQSFPQAQQS
;
A
#
# COMPACT_ATOMS: atom_id res chain seq x y z
N MET A 1 -66.33 30.94 -2.45
CA MET A 1 -65.56 30.07 -1.54
C MET A 1 -64.77 29.09 -2.39
N SER A 2 -63.63 29.56 -2.90
CA SER A 2 -62.71 28.79 -3.73
C SER A 2 -61.55 28.32 -2.85
N VAL A 3 -61.59 27.03 -2.51
CA VAL A 3 -60.55 26.35 -1.73
C VAL A 3 -59.31 26.25 -2.62
N ASN A 4 -58.20 26.78 -2.12
CA ASN A 4 -56.88 26.79 -2.77
C ASN A 4 -56.37 25.36 -3.00
N LEU A 5 -56.54 24.85 -4.23
CA LEU A 5 -55.96 23.59 -4.72
C LEU A 5 -54.45 23.70 -5.04
N LEU A 6 -53.84 24.88 -4.81
CA LEU A 6 -52.43 25.17 -5.09
C LEU A 6 -51.49 24.96 -3.89
N ALA A 7 -52.02 24.66 -2.70
CA ALA A 7 -51.22 24.48 -1.48
C ALA A 7 -50.81 23.02 -1.20
N LEU A 8 -51.27 22.04 -2.00
CA LEU A 8 -50.97 20.62 -1.76
C LEU A 8 -49.91 20.01 -2.71
N LEU A 9 -49.40 20.76 -3.68
CA LEU A 9 -48.37 20.28 -4.63
C LEU A 9 -46.94 20.73 -4.28
N ALA A 10 -46.75 21.46 -3.17
CA ALA A 10 -45.44 21.96 -2.73
C ALA A 10 -44.79 21.12 -1.61
N LEU A 11 -45.27 19.89 -1.36
CA LEU A 11 -44.88 19.09 -0.18
C LEU A 11 -44.43 17.66 -0.51
N LEU A 12 -43.92 17.43 -1.73
CA LEU A 12 -43.39 16.12 -2.16
C LEU A 12 -42.08 16.21 -2.97
N CYS A 13 -41.22 17.21 -2.73
CA CYS A 13 -39.78 17.01 -2.99
C CYS A 13 -39.19 16.26 -1.81
N GLY A 14 -39.53 14.97 -1.70
CA GLY A 14 -38.76 14.04 -0.91
C GLY A 14 -37.35 14.04 -1.49
N ILE A 15 -36.35 14.34 -0.65
CA ILE A 15 -34.95 14.07 -0.97
C ILE A 15 -34.89 12.56 -1.21
N ALA A 16 -34.84 12.15 -2.47
CA ALA A 16 -34.49 10.79 -2.79
C ALA A 16 -33.05 10.60 -2.29
N ILE A 17 -32.91 10.00 -1.11
CA ILE A 17 -31.61 9.51 -0.64
C ILE A 17 -31.19 8.51 -1.72
N ALA A 18 -30.13 8.84 -2.46
CA ALA A 18 -29.57 7.93 -3.44
C ALA A 18 -29.26 6.61 -2.73
N GLN A 19 -29.91 5.53 -3.14
CA GLN A 19 -29.58 4.20 -2.64
C GLN A 19 -28.29 3.76 -3.33
N CYS A 20 -27.17 4.06 -2.69
CA CYS A 20 -25.87 3.64 -3.19
C CYS A 20 -25.69 2.15 -2.92
N PRO A 21 -25.37 1.35 -3.96
CA PRO A 21 -25.13 -0.07 -3.78
C PRO A 21 -23.87 -0.28 -2.94
N ASP A 22 -23.83 -1.39 -2.22
CA ASP A 22 -22.59 -1.86 -1.60
C ASP A 22 -21.54 -2.14 -2.69
N TYR A 23 -20.37 -1.51 -2.57
CA TYR A 23 -19.39 -1.57 -3.66
C TYR A 23 -18.71 -2.94 -3.78
N LEU A 24 -18.60 -3.69 -2.68
CA LEU A 24 -18.12 -5.07 -2.74
C LEU A 24 -19.05 -5.93 -3.60
N GLN A 25 -20.37 -5.83 -3.41
CA GLN A 25 -21.32 -6.51 -4.28
C GLN A 25 -21.29 -5.98 -5.72
N TYR A 26 -21.17 -4.66 -5.89
CA TYR A 26 -21.11 -4.02 -7.21
C TYR A 26 -19.89 -4.51 -8.03
N SER A 27 -18.71 -4.54 -7.42
CA SER A 27 -17.43 -4.93 -8.08
C SER A 27 -17.38 -6.37 -8.59
N GLN A 28 -18.30 -7.24 -8.15
CA GLN A 28 -18.36 -8.65 -8.55
C GLN A 28 -19.17 -8.90 -9.83
N SER A 29 -19.85 -7.88 -10.35
CA SER A 29 -20.76 -8.00 -11.49
C SER A 29 -20.32 -7.10 -12.65
N TRP A 30 -20.64 -7.51 -13.86
CA TRP A 30 -20.41 -6.71 -15.06
C TRP A 30 -21.54 -5.68 -15.25
N HIS A 31 -21.20 -4.45 -15.65
CA HIS A 31 -22.12 -3.31 -15.77
C HIS A 31 -21.96 -2.53 -17.09
N TYR A 32 -23.08 -1.97 -17.55
CA TYR A 32 -23.13 -1.05 -18.67
C TYR A 32 -22.76 0.39 -18.27
N PRO A 33 -22.30 1.23 -19.22
CA PRO A 33 -21.93 0.88 -20.59
C PRO A 33 -20.49 0.33 -20.65
N PRO A 34 -20.21 -0.71 -21.45
CA PRO A 34 -18.86 -1.23 -21.57
C PRO A 34 -17.92 -0.30 -22.32
N SER A 35 -16.63 -0.64 -22.32
CA SER A 35 -15.66 -0.08 -23.27
C SER A 35 -16.06 -0.40 -24.72
N SER A 36 -15.59 0.44 -25.65
CA SER A 36 -15.73 0.20 -27.09
C SER A 36 -14.60 -0.69 -27.67
N GLY A 37 -13.77 -1.27 -26.80
CA GLY A 37 -12.67 -2.16 -27.18
C GLY A 37 -13.12 -3.62 -27.31
N PRO A 38 -12.26 -4.50 -27.86
CA PRO A 38 -12.61 -5.90 -28.12
C PRO A 38 -12.94 -6.71 -26.86
N ARG A 39 -12.43 -6.33 -25.68
CA ARG A 39 -12.68 -7.07 -24.42
C ARG A 39 -13.99 -6.69 -23.75
N ASN A 40 -14.66 -5.62 -24.20
CA ASN A 40 -15.95 -5.20 -23.66
C ASN A 40 -15.91 -5.00 -22.13
N ILE A 41 -14.85 -4.33 -21.64
CA ILE A 41 -14.58 -4.09 -20.23
C ILE A 41 -15.74 -3.33 -19.58
N SER A 42 -16.20 -3.84 -18.44
CA SER A 42 -17.28 -3.28 -17.62
C SER A 42 -17.02 -1.82 -17.21
N TYR A 43 -18.08 -1.06 -16.97
CA TYR A 43 -17.98 0.16 -16.18
C TYR A 43 -17.96 -0.20 -14.69
N MET A 44 -17.07 0.42 -13.90
CA MET A 44 -16.95 0.11 -12.47
C MET A 44 -16.99 1.31 -11.54
N ARG A 45 -17.12 2.54 -12.05
CA ARG A 45 -17.26 3.69 -11.16
C ARG A 45 -18.68 3.76 -10.59
N PRO A 46 -18.86 4.03 -9.29
CA PRO A 46 -20.16 4.37 -8.75
C PRO A 46 -20.78 5.58 -9.46
N GLU A 47 -22.11 5.65 -9.43
CA GLU A 47 -22.84 6.86 -9.79
C GLU A 47 -22.27 8.08 -9.05
N PRO A 48 -22.21 9.28 -9.65
CA PRO A 48 -21.56 10.44 -9.04
C PRO A 48 -22.02 10.77 -7.61
N ALA A 49 -23.30 10.56 -7.30
CA ALA A 49 -23.87 10.79 -5.97
C ALA A 49 -23.43 9.77 -4.91
N CYS A 50 -22.83 8.64 -5.32
CA CYS A 50 -22.38 7.55 -4.47
C CYS A 50 -20.86 7.51 -4.28
N ARG A 51 -20.13 8.45 -4.89
CA ARG A 51 -18.68 8.54 -4.75
C ARG A 51 -18.34 9.13 -3.39
N THR A 52 -17.44 8.48 -2.66
CA THR A 52 -17.09 8.88 -1.28
C THR A 52 -16.28 10.17 -1.19
N PHE A 53 -15.60 10.55 -2.26
CA PHE A 53 -14.87 11.80 -2.40
C PHE A 53 -14.85 12.22 -3.87
N ASN A 54 -15.10 13.51 -4.14
CA ASN A 54 -15.13 14.02 -5.51
C ASN A 54 -13.78 14.63 -5.87
N MET A 55 -13.16 14.10 -6.93
CA MET A 55 -11.95 14.66 -7.52
C MET A 55 -12.22 14.87 -9.01
N SER A 56 -12.11 16.12 -9.48
CA SER A 56 -12.63 16.54 -10.78
C SER A 56 -11.82 16.06 -11.99
N PHE A 57 -10.73 15.31 -11.79
CA PHE A 57 -9.77 14.96 -12.86
C PHE A 57 -10.39 14.25 -14.07
N PHE A 58 -11.45 13.46 -13.87
CA PHE A 58 -12.17 12.78 -14.94
C PHE A 58 -13.41 13.56 -15.41
N GLU A 59 -13.75 14.66 -14.76
CA GLU A 59 -14.99 15.41 -14.90
C GLU A 59 -14.77 16.81 -15.51
N ASP A 60 -13.57 17.37 -15.37
CA ASP A 60 -13.21 18.73 -15.81
C ASP A 60 -12.32 18.81 -17.06
N GLY A 61 -12.03 17.66 -17.67
CA GLY A 61 -11.18 17.55 -18.87
C GLY A 61 -9.68 17.42 -18.59
N SER A 62 -9.23 17.40 -17.33
CA SER A 62 -7.81 17.24 -16.98
C SER A 62 -7.21 15.92 -17.49
N SER A 63 -8.02 14.87 -17.63
CA SER A 63 -7.62 13.56 -18.15
C SER A 63 -7.67 13.44 -19.69
N ASP A 64 -8.17 14.45 -20.42
CA ASP A 64 -8.39 14.39 -21.87
C ASP A 64 -7.10 14.10 -22.65
N ALA A 65 -5.99 14.72 -22.26
CA ALA A 65 -4.71 14.52 -22.95
C ALA A 65 -4.20 13.08 -22.81
N ILE A 66 -4.52 12.42 -21.70
CA ILE A 66 -4.20 11.01 -21.47
C ILE A 66 -5.13 10.14 -22.33
N PHE A 67 -6.44 10.43 -22.31
CA PHE A 67 -7.41 9.75 -23.17
C PHE A 67 -7.00 9.76 -24.65
N TYR A 68 -6.66 10.94 -25.19
CA TYR A 68 -6.23 11.06 -26.59
C TYR A 68 -4.87 10.41 -26.90
N SER A 69 -4.07 10.08 -25.88
CA SER A 69 -2.83 9.32 -26.07
C SER A 69 -3.04 7.79 -26.10
N MET A 70 -4.20 7.31 -25.65
CA MET A 70 -4.53 5.89 -25.61
C MET A 70 -5.29 5.47 -26.86
N SER A 71 -4.71 4.54 -27.62
CA SER A 71 -5.41 3.95 -28.78
C SER A 71 -6.30 2.77 -28.39
N ASP A 72 -6.05 2.16 -27.23
CA ASP A 72 -6.82 1.02 -26.72
C ASP A 72 -7.93 1.47 -25.75
N PHE A 73 -9.19 1.31 -26.16
CA PHE A 73 -10.35 1.71 -25.36
C PHE A 73 -10.58 0.82 -24.12
N ASP A 74 -10.07 -0.41 -24.11
CA ASP A 74 -10.14 -1.29 -22.93
C ASP A 74 -9.13 -0.81 -21.88
N LEU A 75 -7.93 -0.41 -22.30
CA LEU A 75 -6.95 0.22 -21.42
C LEU A 75 -7.49 1.50 -20.78
N TRP A 76 -8.10 2.38 -21.58
CA TRP A 76 -8.74 3.58 -21.06
C TRP A 76 -9.84 3.26 -20.05
N ARG A 77 -10.69 2.25 -20.33
CA ARG A 77 -11.75 1.84 -19.41
C ARG A 77 -11.18 1.33 -18.09
N THR A 78 -10.15 0.50 -18.11
CA THR A 78 -9.49 0.01 -16.89
C THR A 78 -8.89 1.17 -16.10
N PHE A 79 -8.22 2.12 -16.76
CA PHE A 79 -7.69 3.32 -16.09
C PHE A 79 -8.79 4.18 -15.45
N LEU A 80 -9.88 4.44 -16.18
CA LEU A 80 -11.02 5.20 -15.70
C LEU A 80 -11.69 4.53 -14.49
N ASN A 81 -11.79 3.20 -14.48
CA ASN A 81 -12.36 2.44 -13.38
C ASN A 81 -11.43 2.40 -12.16
N SER A 82 -10.13 2.19 -12.37
CA SER A 82 -9.19 1.87 -11.31
C SER A 82 -8.59 3.11 -10.64
N TYR A 83 -8.21 4.13 -11.41
CA TYR A 83 -7.44 5.25 -10.85
C TYR A 83 -8.19 6.03 -9.76
N PRO A 84 -9.49 6.37 -9.91
CA PRO A 84 -10.22 7.08 -8.85
C PRO A 84 -10.81 6.13 -7.80
N ASN A 85 -10.57 4.81 -7.86
CA ASN A 85 -11.33 3.83 -7.07
C ASN A 85 -11.25 4.09 -5.56
N THR A 86 -10.08 4.44 -5.01
CA THR A 86 -9.97 4.84 -3.60
C THR A 86 -10.89 6.02 -3.28
N LEU A 87 -10.86 7.08 -4.09
CA LEU A 87 -11.67 8.28 -3.84
C LEU A 87 -13.16 8.02 -4.03
N ASP A 88 -13.51 7.23 -5.04
CA ASP A 88 -14.89 6.89 -5.35
C ASP A 88 -15.51 5.97 -4.29
N THR A 89 -14.73 5.10 -3.63
CA THR A 89 -15.31 3.98 -2.86
C THR A 89 -14.75 3.75 -1.46
N ALA A 90 -13.51 4.19 -1.18
CA ALA A 90 -12.76 3.73 -0.03
C ALA A 90 -12.52 4.84 1.04
N ILE A 91 -12.89 6.10 0.77
CA ILE A 91 -12.90 7.16 1.76
C ILE A 91 -14.12 6.95 2.67
N ARG A 92 -13.98 6.06 3.64
CA ARG A 92 -15.10 5.59 4.45
C ARG A 92 -15.61 6.66 5.41
N TRP A 93 -14.72 7.52 5.90
CA TRP A 93 -15.10 8.69 6.66
C TRP A 93 -14.05 9.81 6.58
N LYS A 94 -14.52 11.06 6.62
CA LYS A 94 -13.71 12.25 6.74
C LYS A 94 -14.37 13.23 7.71
N GLY A 95 -13.58 13.86 8.54
CA GLY A 95 -14.05 14.86 9.49
C GLY A 95 -12.91 15.53 10.22
N TYR A 96 -13.19 15.95 11.44
CA TYR A 96 -12.24 16.60 12.32
C TYR A 96 -12.24 15.88 13.67
N ALA A 97 -11.13 16.01 14.39
CA ALA A 97 -11.06 15.57 15.77
C ALA A 97 -12.12 16.25 16.65
N ALA A 98 -12.63 15.53 17.64
CA ALA A 98 -13.62 16.09 18.55
C ALA A 98 -13.04 17.17 19.48
N ASP A 99 -11.76 17.05 19.82
CA ASP A 99 -11.02 17.90 20.73
C ASP A 99 -10.10 18.92 20.04
N SER A 100 -9.91 18.80 18.72
CA SER A 100 -9.13 19.73 17.89
C SER A 100 -9.87 20.06 16.59
N PRO A 101 -10.60 21.19 16.51
CA PRO A 101 -11.52 21.48 15.41
C PRO A 101 -10.84 21.76 14.05
N ASP A 102 -9.51 21.92 14.03
CA ASP A 102 -8.70 22.07 12.82
C ASP A 102 -7.87 20.83 12.48
N GLU A 103 -7.88 19.79 13.32
CA GLU A 103 -7.24 18.50 13.04
C GLU A 103 -8.13 17.68 12.09
N GLU A 104 -7.83 17.75 10.80
CA GLU A 104 -8.46 16.91 9.80
C GLU A 104 -8.15 15.43 10.08
N LEU A 105 -9.14 14.56 9.90
CA LEU A 105 -9.03 13.11 10.00
C LEU A 105 -9.67 12.47 8.77
N THR A 106 -9.01 11.45 8.20
CA THR A 106 -9.51 10.70 7.05
C THR A 106 -9.26 9.22 7.27
N PHE A 107 -10.35 8.45 7.34
CA PHE A 107 -10.33 7.01 7.48
C PHE A 107 -10.56 6.35 6.12
N ILE A 108 -9.54 5.64 5.65
CA ILE A 108 -9.53 4.97 4.34
C ILE A 108 -9.50 3.47 4.57
N VAL A 109 -10.46 2.76 3.99
CA VAL A 109 -10.49 1.30 4.03
C VAL A 109 -9.70 0.72 2.85
N THR A 110 -9.18 -0.50 3.00
CA THR A 110 -8.40 -1.16 1.93
C THR A 110 -9.25 -1.47 0.68
N GLY A 111 -10.56 -1.59 0.89
CA GLY A 111 -11.55 -1.94 -0.09
C GLY A 111 -12.57 -2.87 0.54
N ASP A 112 -12.58 -4.13 0.12
CA ASP A 112 -13.47 -5.18 0.63
C ASP A 112 -13.26 -5.56 2.12
N ILE A 113 -12.25 -5.01 2.79
CA ILE A 113 -12.04 -5.12 4.25
C ILE A 113 -12.23 -3.74 4.89
N ASP A 114 -13.22 -3.63 5.79
CA ASP A 114 -13.66 -2.38 6.45
C ASP A 114 -12.74 -1.97 7.62
N ALA A 115 -11.43 -1.88 7.35
CA ALA A 115 -10.41 -1.40 8.28
C ALA A 115 -9.27 -0.68 7.53
N MET A 116 -8.52 0.14 8.25
CA MET A 116 -7.44 0.97 7.71
C MET A 116 -6.08 0.37 8.05
N TRP A 117 -5.39 -0.16 7.04
CA TRP A 117 -3.97 -0.48 7.15
C TRP A 117 -3.14 0.78 6.98
N LEU A 118 -2.08 0.92 7.79
CA LEU A 118 -1.13 2.02 7.64
C LEU A 118 -0.46 1.99 6.25
N ARG A 119 -0.05 0.79 5.80
CA ARG A 119 0.47 0.54 4.46
C ARG A 119 -0.53 0.93 3.37
N ASP A 120 -1.70 0.31 3.34
CA ASP A 120 -2.67 0.48 2.26
C ASP A 120 -3.11 1.94 2.14
N SER A 121 -3.47 2.58 3.26
CA SER A 121 -3.92 3.98 3.23
C SER A 121 -2.82 4.93 2.73
N SER A 122 -1.56 4.70 3.10
CA SER A 122 -0.44 5.47 2.55
C SER A 122 -0.24 5.25 1.05
N ASN A 123 -0.29 4.01 0.56
CA ASN A 123 -0.09 3.70 -0.86
C ASN A 123 -1.32 4.09 -1.74
N GLN A 124 -2.52 4.02 -1.18
CA GLN A 124 -3.74 4.55 -1.78
C GLN A 124 -3.61 6.06 -1.99
N MET A 125 -3.04 6.80 -1.04
CA MET A 125 -2.75 8.23 -1.22
C MET A 125 -1.58 8.48 -2.18
N GLN A 126 -0.50 7.68 -2.11
CA GLN A 126 0.64 7.76 -3.02
C GLN A 126 0.22 7.74 -4.50
N SER A 127 -0.82 6.97 -4.83
CA SER A 127 -1.36 6.89 -6.20
C SER A 127 -1.79 8.26 -6.76
N TYR A 128 -2.22 9.18 -5.88
CA TYR A 128 -2.65 10.54 -6.24
C TYR A 128 -1.56 11.60 -6.06
N LEU A 129 -0.34 11.20 -5.65
CA LEU A 129 0.81 12.10 -5.52
C LEU A 129 1.08 12.92 -6.79
N PRO A 130 0.95 12.39 -8.03
CA PRO A 130 1.15 13.20 -9.25
C PRO A 130 0.16 14.37 -9.40
N LEU A 131 -0.98 14.33 -8.71
CA LEU A 131 -2.01 15.38 -8.73
C LEU A 131 -2.02 16.24 -7.46
N LEU A 132 -1.22 15.88 -6.46
CA LEU A 132 -1.18 16.58 -5.19
C LEU A 132 -0.52 17.95 -5.36
N THR A 133 -1.26 18.99 -4.97
CA THR A 133 -0.75 20.36 -4.87
C THR A 133 -1.12 20.95 -3.50
N ALA A 134 -0.38 21.97 -3.06
CA ALA A 134 -0.71 22.69 -1.83
C ALA A 134 -2.11 23.30 -1.94
N ASN A 135 -3.01 22.91 -1.03
CA ASN A 135 -4.39 23.39 -1.03
C ASN A 135 -4.97 23.34 0.39
N SER A 136 -5.60 24.45 0.82
CA SER A 136 -6.20 24.59 2.15
C SER A 136 -7.68 24.25 2.18
N SER A 137 -8.32 23.98 1.04
CA SER A 137 -9.72 23.55 1.00
C SER A 137 -9.88 22.20 1.68
N ALA A 138 -10.94 22.06 2.48
CA ALA A 138 -11.32 20.80 3.10
C ALA A 138 -11.66 19.73 2.05
N ASP A 139 -12.06 20.11 0.84
CA ASP A 139 -12.43 19.16 -0.22
C ASP A 139 -11.28 18.90 -1.20
N SER A 140 -10.04 19.14 -0.78
CA SER A 140 -8.84 18.93 -1.62
C SER A 140 -8.13 17.61 -1.32
N LEU A 141 -7.34 17.12 -2.28
CA LEU A 141 -6.43 16.00 -2.05
C LEU A 141 -5.48 16.28 -0.87
N ALA A 142 -5.00 17.52 -0.72
CA ALA A 142 -4.15 17.90 0.40
C ALA A 142 -4.84 17.71 1.76
N SER A 143 -6.15 17.95 1.86
CA SER A 143 -6.94 17.66 3.07
C SER A 143 -7.01 16.16 3.38
N LEU A 144 -7.13 15.31 2.36
CA LEU A 144 -7.08 13.85 2.56
C LEU A 144 -5.71 13.40 3.06
N PHE A 145 -4.62 13.90 2.47
CA PHE A 145 -3.26 13.57 2.94
C PHE A 145 -3.06 13.99 4.40
N ARG A 146 -3.40 15.23 4.76
CA ARG A 146 -3.32 15.70 6.16
C ARG A 146 -4.18 14.86 7.10
N GLY A 147 -5.40 14.52 6.67
CA GLY A 147 -6.33 13.69 7.42
C GLY A 147 -5.82 12.27 7.68
N VAL A 148 -5.19 11.64 6.68
CA VAL A 148 -4.56 10.32 6.83
C VAL A 148 -3.35 10.41 7.76
N ILE A 149 -2.47 11.40 7.55
CA ILE A 149 -1.26 11.58 8.39
C ILE A 149 -1.65 11.76 9.87
N ASN A 150 -2.60 12.64 10.17
CA ASN A 150 -3.06 12.86 11.55
C ASN A 150 -3.66 11.58 12.16
N LEU A 151 -4.49 10.87 11.41
CA LEU A 151 -5.12 9.66 11.91
C LEU A 151 -4.10 8.53 12.14
N GLN A 152 -3.16 8.32 11.22
CA GLN A 152 -2.06 7.38 11.40
C GLN A 152 -1.17 7.75 12.61
N ALA A 153 -0.91 9.05 12.84
CA ALA A 153 -0.15 9.50 14.01
C ALA A 153 -0.82 9.07 15.34
N ARG A 154 -2.15 9.23 15.44
CA ARG A 154 -2.93 8.79 16.62
C ARG A 154 -2.84 7.29 16.86
N TYR A 155 -2.94 6.49 15.79
CA TYR A 155 -2.79 5.04 15.86
C TYR A 155 -1.39 4.61 16.33
N LEU A 156 -0.34 5.24 15.80
CA LEU A 156 1.03 4.91 16.16
C LEU A 156 1.38 5.28 17.59
N LEU A 157 0.78 6.33 18.16
CA LEU A 157 0.96 6.70 19.56
C LEU A 157 0.37 5.68 20.54
N THR A 158 -0.57 4.84 20.09
CA THR A 158 -1.27 3.89 20.95
C THR A 158 -0.86 2.45 20.71
N SER A 159 -0.55 2.08 19.47
CA SER A 159 -0.29 0.69 19.09
C SER A 159 0.69 0.61 17.91
N PRO A 160 1.97 0.98 18.12
CA PRO A 160 2.98 1.06 17.04
C PRO A 160 3.36 -0.30 16.45
N TYR A 161 2.98 -1.41 17.10
CA TYR A 161 3.23 -2.77 16.61
C TYR A 161 2.08 -3.35 15.77
N CYS A 162 1.00 -2.60 15.57
CA CYS A 162 -0.18 -3.08 14.85
C CYS A 162 -0.25 -2.51 13.43
N ASN A 163 -0.65 -3.33 12.46
CA ASN A 163 -0.74 -2.99 11.05
C ASN A 163 -2.08 -2.33 10.67
N ALA A 164 -3.18 -2.71 11.33
CA ALA A 164 -4.54 -2.34 10.92
C ALA A 164 -5.40 -1.79 12.05
N PHE A 165 -6.19 -0.76 11.75
CA PHE A 165 -6.93 0.03 12.74
C PHE A 165 -8.42 0.18 12.40
N GLN A 166 -9.20 0.34 13.46
CA GLN A 166 -10.64 0.58 13.44
C GLN A 166 -10.96 2.05 13.11
N PRO A 167 -12.19 2.36 12.66
CA PRO A 167 -12.61 3.75 12.46
C PRO A 167 -12.38 4.63 13.68
N PRO A 168 -12.01 5.91 13.51
CA PRO A 168 -11.90 6.85 14.64
C PRO A 168 -13.26 7.01 15.32
N VAL A 169 -13.27 7.24 16.63
CA VAL A 169 -14.50 7.35 17.43
C VAL A 169 -15.43 8.46 16.93
N GLU A 170 -14.86 9.54 16.39
CA GLU A 170 -15.56 10.68 15.80
C GLU A 170 -16.40 10.30 14.57
N SER A 171 -16.07 9.18 13.92
CA SER A 171 -16.82 8.70 12.75
C SER A 171 -18.20 8.15 13.09
N GLY A 172 -18.41 7.69 14.34
CA GLY A 172 -19.60 6.94 14.74
C GLY A 172 -19.77 5.60 14.02
N ILE A 173 -18.79 5.17 13.23
CA ILE A 173 -18.77 3.86 12.57
C ILE A 173 -18.36 2.82 13.61
N ALA A 174 -19.14 1.75 13.72
CA ALA A 174 -18.83 0.67 14.66
C ALA A 174 -17.53 -0.06 14.23
N PRO A 175 -16.70 -0.51 15.19
CA PRO A 175 -15.55 -1.35 14.88
C PRO A 175 -15.94 -2.58 14.05
N ALA A 176 -15.20 -2.82 12.98
CA ALA A 176 -15.36 -3.99 12.13
C ALA A 176 -14.91 -5.24 12.88
N LYS A 177 -15.58 -6.36 12.61
CA LYS A 177 -15.22 -7.65 13.21
C LYS A 177 -14.10 -8.30 12.39
N ASN A 178 -13.00 -8.65 13.05
CA ASN A 178 -12.00 -9.56 12.50
C ASN A 178 -12.17 -10.95 13.13
N PRO A 179 -12.84 -11.91 12.46
CA PRO A 179 -13.04 -13.24 13.02
C PRO A 179 -11.71 -13.99 13.24
N SER A 180 -10.73 -13.76 12.37
CA SER A 180 -9.40 -14.40 12.43
C SER A 180 -8.58 -13.92 13.62
N ALA A 181 -8.74 -12.67 14.05
CA ALA A 181 -7.99 -12.09 15.16
C ALA A 181 -8.61 -12.33 16.55
N SER A 182 -9.79 -12.95 16.64
CA SER A 182 -10.54 -13.10 17.90
C SER A 182 -9.83 -13.97 18.95
N GLN A 183 -8.84 -14.76 18.53
CA GLN A 183 -8.04 -15.65 19.37
C GLN A 183 -6.56 -15.26 19.39
N ASP A 184 -6.21 -14.09 18.86
CA ASP A 184 -4.82 -13.65 18.84
C ASP A 184 -4.31 -13.43 20.26
N VAL A 185 -3.10 -13.91 20.52
CA VAL A 185 -2.34 -13.58 21.74
C VAL A 185 -1.13 -12.77 21.32
N VAL A 186 -1.14 -11.49 21.68
CA VAL A 186 -0.15 -10.50 21.25
C VAL A 186 0.45 -9.81 22.46
N PHE A 187 1.77 -9.61 22.42
CA PHE A 187 2.50 -8.72 23.30
C PHE A 187 3.23 -7.67 22.47
N PRO A 188 3.17 -6.37 22.83
CA PRO A 188 2.33 -5.78 23.88
C PRO A 188 0.83 -5.95 23.59
N THR A 189 0.00 -5.95 24.63
CA THR A 189 -1.46 -6.04 24.47
C THR A 189 -2.04 -4.77 23.84
N TYR A 190 -3.11 -4.90 23.09
CA TYR A 190 -3.77 -3.80 22.39
C TYR A 190 -5.30 -3.80 22.63
N ASP A 191 -5.98 -2.71 22.25
CA ASP A 191 -7.43 -2.59 22.35
C ASP A 191 -8.12 -2.85 21.00
N ASN A 192 -8.95 -3.89 20.95
CA ASN A 192 -9.74 -4.26 19.77
C ASN A 192 -10.79 -3.20 19.36
N ALA A 193 -11.10 -2.23 20.22
CA ALA A 193 -11.94 -1.09 19.85
C ALA A 193 -11.23 -0.12 18.90
N SER A 194 -9.90 -0.07 18.93
CA SER A 194 -9.07 0.83 18.12
C SER A 194 -8.24 0.10 17.07
N VAL A 195 -7.89 -1.16 17.31
CA VAL A 195 -7.05 -1.99 16.44
C VAL A 195 -7.90 -3.09 15.80
N PHE A 196 -7.75 -3.26 14.49
CA PHE A 196 -8.40 -4.32 13.72
C PHE A 196 -7.55 -5.60 13.65
N GLU A 197 -6.23 -5.44 13.51
CA GLU A 197 -5.25 -6.51 13.51
C GLU A 197 -3.91 -5.98 14.03
N CYS A 198 -3.17 -6.81 14.76
CA CYS A 198 -1.89 -6.42 15.35
C CYS A 198 -0.73 -7.31 14.90
N LYS A 199 -0.55 -7.46 13.59
CA LYS A 199 0.64 -8.08 13.00
C LYS A 199 1.73 -7.01 12.86
N TYR A 200 2.90 -7.25 13.47
CA TYR A 200 3.99 -6.28 13.42
C TYR A 200 4.74 -6.34 12.09
N GLU A 201 4.54 -5.27 11.32
CA GLU A 201 5.09 -5.05 9.99
C GLU A 201 5.95 -3.79 10.00
N LEU A 202 7.24 -3.95 9.71
CA LEU A 202 8.17 -2.82 9.70
C LEU A 202 7.76 -1.76 8.66
N ASP A 203 7.17 -2.19 7.55
CA ASP A 203 6.67 -1.29 6.50
C ASP A 203 5.47 -0.45 6.94
N SER A 204 4.69 -0.87 7.94
CA SER A 204 3.60 -0.04 8.48
C SER A 204 4.16 1.26 9.09
N LEU A 205 5.28 1.18 9.81
CA LEU A 205 5.99 2.34 10.34
C LEU A 205 6.66 3.16 9.22
N ALA A 206 7.27 2.47 8.24
CA ALA A 206 7.87 3.14 7.10
C ALA A 206 6.83 3.87 6.21
N SER A 207 5.60 3.35 6.15
CA SER A 207 4.48 3.92 5.38
C SER A 207 3.99 5.24 5.96
N PHE A 208 4.06 5.42 7.28
CA PHE A 208 3.79 6.72 7.92
C PHE A 208 4.85 7.77 7.57
N LEU A 209 6.13 7.38 7.56
CA LEU A 209 7.23 8.24 7.10
C LEU A 209 7.08 8.58 5.60
N GLN A 210 6.67 7.59 4.80
CA GLN A 210 6.43 7.74 3.36
C GLN A 210 5.39 8.83 3.08
N ILE A 211 4.17 8.69 3.60
CA ILE A 211 3.09 9.64 3.30
C ILE A 211 3.44 11.05 3.81
N SER A 212 4.12 11.15 4.96
CA SER A 212 4.62 12.41 5.51
C SER A 212 5.61 13.09 4.57
N ALA A 213 6.64 12.37 4.13
CA ALA A 213 7.66 12.90 3.22
C ALA A 213 7.07 13.27 1.85
N GLN A 214 6.15 12.45 1.33
CA GLN A 214 5.48 12.71 0.05
C GLN A 214 4.60 13.96 0.10
N TYR A 215 3.79 14.12 1.16
CA TYR A 215 2.99 15.34 1.36
C TYR A 215 3.86 16.57 1.47
N TYR A 216 4.90 16.51 2.31
CA TYR A 216 5.82 17.64 2.50
C TYR A 216 6.51 18.04 1.18
N ASN A 217 7.05 17.08 0.44
CA ASN A 217 7.78 17.36 -0.80
C ASN A 217 6.87 17.94 -1.89
N ALA A 218 5.60 17.51 -1.96
CA ALA A 218 4.66 18.00 -2.96
C ALA A 218 4.07 19.39 -2.62
N THR A 219 3.94 19.72 -1.33
CA THR A 219 3.19 20.92 -0.89
C THR A 219 4.05 22.01 -0.24
N GLY A 220 5.20 21.65 0.33
CA GLY A 220 6.02 22.53 1.15
C GLY A 220 5.40 22.92 2.50
N ASP A 221 4.28 22.30 2.90
CA ASP A 221 3.52 22.64 4.10
C ASP A 221 4.18 22.11 5.38
N ALA A 222 5.33 22.70 5.76
CA ALA A 222 6.05 22.35 6.98
C ALA A 222 5.23 22.61 8.24
N ALA A 223 4.44 23.70 8.23
CA ALA A 223 3.71 24.17 9.39
C ALA A 223 2.66 23.17 9.87
N PHE A 224 2.08 22.37 8.97
CA PHE A 224 1.16 21.28 9.31
C PHE A 224 1.74 20.30 10.34
N PHE A 225 3.00 19.89 10.16
CA PHE A 225 3.64 18.84 10.97
C PHE A 225 3.89 19.24 12.44
N GLY A 226 3.87 20.55 12.74
CA GLY A 226 4.05 21.07 14.10
C GLY A 226 2.74 21.35 14.86
N LYS A 227 1.57 21.09 14.27
CA LYS A 227 0.27 21.51 14.87
C LYS A 227 -0.36 20.50 15.81
N HIS A 228 -0.28 19.22 15.45
CA HIS A 228 -0.99 18.14 16.14
C HIS A 228 0.01 17.04 16.54
N HIS A 229 -0.42 15.78 16.51
CA HIS A 229 0.30 14.64 17.05
C HIS A 229 1.45 14.10 16.19
N TRP A 230 1.75 14.70 15.04
CA TRP A 230 2.78 14.15 14.14
C TRP A 230 4.17 14.11 14.79
N LEU A 231 4.60 15.19 15.44
CA LEU A 231 5.92 15.24 16.09
C LEU A 231 6.02 14.22 17.23
N GLU A 232 4.95 14.10 18.02
CA GLU A 232 4.85 13.09 19.09
C GLU A 232 4.95 11.67 18.51
N ALA A 233 4.23 11.39 17.43
CA ALA A 233 4.25 10.10 16.76
C ALA A 233 5.64 9.77 16.16
N ILE A 234 6.33 10.74 15.55
CA ILE A 234 7.69 10.54 15.03
C ILE A 234 8.67 10.22 16.16
N ASN A 235 8.61 10.95 17.27
CA ASN A 235 9.45 10.68 18.43
C ASN A 235 9.14 9.30 19.03
N HIS A 236 7.87 8.90 19.07
CA HIS A 236 7.46 7.57 19.54
C HIS A 236 7.93 6.44 18.61
N VAL A 237 7.74 6.58 17.29
CA VAL A 237 8.22 5.62 16.28
C VAL A 237 9.74 5.50 16.33
N TYR A 238 10.45 6.62 16.46
CA TYR A 238 11.90 6.60 16.63
C TYR A 238 12.32 5.88 17.91
N GLN A 239 11.61 6.09 19.02
CA GLN A 239 11.86 5.37 20.27
C GLN A 239 11.67 3.85 20.10
N VAL A 240 10.62 3.42 19.39
CA VAL A 240 10.41 2.00 19.04
C VAL A 240 11.62 1.44 18.28
N PHE A 241 12.15 2.14 17.28
CA PHE A 241 13.37 1.70 16.61
C PHE A 241 14.58 1.67 17.55
N ASN A 242 14.76 2.68 18.40
CA ASN A 242 15.87 2.68 19.34
C ASN A 242 15.83 1.47 20.29
N ASP A 243 14.63 1.10 20.77
CA ASP A 243 14.44 -0.05 21.65
C ASP A 243 14.68 -1.38 20.92
N LEU A 244 14.25 -1.46 19.66
CA LEU A 244 14.42 -2.66 18.82
C LEU A 244 15.84 -2.85 18.28
N TYR A 245 16.69 -1.82 18.26
CA TYR A 245 18.01 -1.88 17.63
C TYR A 245 18.93 -2.98 18.21
N PHE A 246 18.88 -3.18 19.53
CA PHE A 246 19.61 -4.24 20.23
C PHE A 246 18.71 -5.44 20.59
N SER A 247 17.50 -5.49 20.04
CA SER A 247 16.64 -6.67 20.16
C SER A 247 17.32 -7.86 19.48
N SER A 248 17.18 -9.02 20.09
CA SER A 248 17.81 -10.27 19.68
C SER A 248 17.10 -11.42 20.38
N THR A 249 17.19 -12.62 19.81
CA THR A 249 16.64 -13.81 20.47
C THR A 249 17.39 -14.15 21.76
N TYR A 250 18.72 -14.01 21.75
CA TYR A 250 19.58 -14.36 22.87
C TYR A 250 20.40 -13.15 23.35
N ASP A 251 20.57 -13.02 24.67
CA ASP A 251 21.50 -12.06 25.26
C ASP A 251 22.98 -12.52 25.13
N VAL A 252 23.91 -11.71 25.63
CA VAL A 252 25.35 -12.00 25.60
C VAL A 252 25.75 -13.26 26.39
N ASN A 253 24.90 -13.75 27.29
CA ASN A 253 25.11 -14.97 28.07
C ASN A 253 24.41 -16.19 27.46
N GLY A 254 23.71 -16.02 26.34
CA GLY A 254 22.93 -17.06 25.68
C GLY A 254 21.54 -17.31 26.28
N GLN A 255 21.04 -16.42 27.15
CA GLN A 255 19.68 -16.52 27.68
C GLN A 255 18.68 -15.97 26.66
N VAL A 256 17.52 -16.62 26.53
CA VAL A 256 16.43 -16.10 25.67
C VAL A 256 15.93 -14.79 26.25
N LYS A 257 15.94 -13.71 25.46
CA LYS A 257 15.42 -12.41 25.87
C LYS A 257 13.89 -12.43 25.91
N GLN A 258 13.33 -11.57 26.77
CA GLN A 258 11.92 -11.25 26.68
C GLN A 258 11.65 -10.56 25.32
N PRO A 259 10.62 -10.98 24.58
CA PRO A 259 10.32 -10.37 23.29
C PRO A 259 9.78 -8.96 23.46
N ASP A 260 10.25 -8.03 22.62
CA ASP A 260 9.63 -6.71 22.49
C ASP A 260 8.27 -6.79 21.79
N TYR A 261 8.08 -7.84 20.97
CA TYR A 261 6.84 -8.19 20.32
C TYR A 261 6.71 -9.72 20.15
N SER A 262 5.54 -10.27 20.47
CA SER A 262 5.16 -11.65 20.16
C SER A 262 3.73 -11.75 19.67
N PHE A 263 3.45 -12.78 18.86
CA PHE A 263 2.14 -12.99 18.26
C PHE A 263 1.86 -14.48 18.04
N THR A 264 0.71 -14.96 18.50
CA THR A 264 0.18 -16.27 18.12
C THR A 264 -1.28 -16.16 17.68
N ARG A 265 -1.67 -17.03 16.76
CA ARG A 265 -3.03 -17.14 16.21
C ARG A 265 -3.32 -18.61 15.96
N VAL A 266 -4.55 -19.04 16.25
CA VAL A 266 -5.02 -20.36 15.87
C VAL A 266 -5.43 -20.32 14.39
N SER A 267 -4.63 -20.95 13.53
CA SER A 267 -4.87 -20.99 12.08
C SER A 267 -4.39 -22.32 11.49
N ASP A 268 -5.00 -22.71 10.35
CA ASP A 268 -4.53 -23.82 9.51
C ASP A 268 -3.54 -23.36 8.43
N ARG A 269 -3.27 -22.05 8.33
CA ARG A 269 -2.25 -21.45 7.48
C ARG A 269 -1.00 -21.14 8.28
N ALA A 270 0.14 -21.69 7.86
CA ALA A 270 1.41 -21.54 8.57
C ALA A 270 1.94 -20.09 8.61
N THR A 271 1.55 -19.25 7.65
CA THR A 271 1.95 -17.84 7.59
C THR A 271 1.14 -16.93 8.51
N GLU A 272 0.03 -17.42 9.06
CA GLU A 272 -0.85 -16.63 9.92
C GLU A 272 -0.41 -16.60 11.39
N THR A 273 0.74 -17.19 11.72
CA THR A 273 1.26 -17.20 13.09
C THR A 273 2.78 -17.25 13.12
N LEU A 274 3.40 -16.88 14.25
CA LEU A 274 4.84 -16.93 14.41
C LEU A 274 5.28 -18.24 15.07
N ALA A 275 6.38 -18.80 14.56
CA ALA A 275 7.06 -19.95 15.16
C ALA A 275 7.58 -19.66 16.59
N ASN A 276 8.02 -20.71 17.28
CA ASN A 276 8.65 -20.61 18.61
C ASN A 276 7.79 -19.86 19.63
N ASP A 277 6.55 -20.34 19.82
CA ASP A 277 5.58 -19.79 20.78
C ASP A 277 5.35 -18.26 20.62
N GLY A 278 5.30 -17.81 19.36
CA GLY A 278 5.01 -16.43 19.01
C GLY A 278 6.23 -15.52 18.88
N LEU A 279 7.45 -16.04 19.00
CA LEU A 279 8.70 -15.26 18.91
C LEU A 279 9.20 -15.09 17.47
N GLY A 280 8.74 -15.93 16.55
CA GLY A 280 9.31 -16.09 15.21
C GLY A 280 10.65 -16.84 15.24
N ASN A 281 11.30 -17.00 14.08
CA ASN A 281 12.60 -17.68 14.02
C ASN A 281 13.73 -16.83 14.63
N PRO A 282 14.78 -17.45 15.22
CA PRO A 282 15.85 -16.71 15.88
C PRO A 282 16.54 -15.68 14.98
N PHE A 283 16.98 -14.56 15.55
CA PHE A 283 17.67 -13.49 14.85
C PHE A 283 18.75 -12.82 15.72
N LYS A 284 19.80 -12.31 15.06
CA LYS A 284 20.97 -11.69 15.72
C LYS A 284 20.84 -10.17 15.77
N GLY A 285 20.80 -9.59 16.97
CA GLY A 285 20.68 -8.15 17.20
C GLY A 285 21.94 -7.33 16.93
N GLY A 286 21.77 -6.01 16.79
CA GLY A 286 22.87 -5.05 16.64
C GLY A 286 23.62 -5.13 15.31
N ILE A 287 22.99 -5.66 14.27
CA ILE A 287 23.58 -5.83 12.93
C ILE A 287 23.17 -4.73 11.93
N GLY A 288 22.56 -3.65 12.44
CA GLY A 288 22.04 -2.57 11.60
C GLY A 288 20.74 -2.89 10.87
N LEU A 289 20.06 -4.01 11.15
CA LEU A 289 18.76 -4.34 10.56
C LEU A 289 17.67 -4.37 11.64
N PHE A 290 16.45 -3.99 11.24
CA PHE A 290 15.25 -4.02 12.06
C PHE A 290 14.37 -5.21 11.74
N ARG A 291 13.86 -5.81 12.80
CA ARG A 291 12.96 -6.96 12.74
C ARG A 291 11.63 -6.55 12.08
N SER A 292 11.09 -7.42 11.23
CA SER A 292 9.69 -7.44 10.81
C SER A 292 9.13 -8.82 11.12
N ALA A 293 8.08 -8.91 11.93
CA ALA A 293 7.49 -10.20 12.27
C ALA A 293 6.63 -10.74 11.12
N PHE A 294 5.94 -9.84 10.43
CA PHE A 294 5.16 -10.11 9.24
C PHE A 294 5.68 -9.29 8.06
N ARG A 295 5.33 -9.73 6.85
CA ARG A 295 5.61 -9.09 5.57
C ARG A 295 4.50 -8.11 5.23
N PRO A 296 4.68 -7.26 4.19
CA PRO A 296 3.61 -6.44 3.64
C PRO A 296 2.41 -7.25 3.08
N SER A 297 2.53 -8.57 2.95
CA SER A 297 1.43 -9.49 2.61
C SER A 297 0.63 -9.98 3.83
N ASP A 298 0.91 -9.43 5.02
CA ASP A 298 0.42 -9.90 6.32
C ASP A 298 0.85 -11.35 6.67
N ASP A 299 1.77 -11.96 5.90
CA ASP A 299 2.34 -13.29 6.17
C ASP A 299 3.57 -13.21 7.09
N ALA A 300 3.73 -14.18 8.00
CA ALA A 300 4.90 -14.28 8.86
C ALA A 300 6.21 -14.37 8.05
N THR A 301 7.23 -13.64 8.49
CA THR A 301 8.57 -13.75 7.91
C THR A 301 9.21 -15.11 8.23
N ILE A 302 10.01 -15.65 7.29
CA ILE A 302 10.82 -16.86 7.60
C ILE A 302 12.02 -16.44 8.41
N TYR A 303 12.81 -15.48 7.92
CA TYR A 303 13.85 -14.84 8.71
C TYR A 303 13.45 -13.39 8.98
N GLN A 304 13.61 -12.94 10.22
CA GLN A 304 12.89 -11.76 10.67
C GLN A 304 13.52 -10.43 10.24
N TYR A 305 14.66 -10.43 9.53
CA TYR A 305 15.16 -9.24 8.85
C TYR A 305 14.72 -9.23 7.39
N LEU A 306 13.52 -8.70 7.16
CA LEU A 306 12.95 -8.48 5.84
C LEU A 306 13.65 -7.31 5.15
N ILE A 307 14.44 -7.60 4.13
CA ILE A 307 15.32 -6.63 3.46
C ILE A 307 14.52 -5.50 2.78
N PRO A 308 13.44 -5.76 2.01
CA PRO A 308 12.64 -4.69 1.40
C PRO A 308 12.06 -3.70 2.41
N SER A 309 11.54 -4.16 3.55
CA SER A 309 11.01 -3.24 4.57
C SER A 309 12.11 -2.42 5.25
N ASN A 310 13.30 -2.98 5.43
CA ASN A 310 14.48 -2.22 5.87
C ASN A 310 14.92 -1.19 4.83
N MET A 311 14.87 -1.52 3.53
CA MET A 311 15.12 -0.56 2.45
C MET A 311 14.13 0.61 2.50
N MET A 312 12.84 0.31 2.63
CA MET A 312 11.79 1.32 2.70
C MET A 312 11.96 2.22 3.94
N LEU A 313 12.26 1.62 5.10
CA LEU A 313 12.52 2.37 6.33
C LEU A 313 13.71 3.34 6.17
N ALA A 314 14.86 2.86 5.69
CA ALA A 314 16.04 3.69 5.47
C ALA A 314 15.73 4.87 4.53
N ARG A 315 15.03 4.58 3.42
CA ARG A 315 14.66 5.59 2.44
C ARG A 315 13.78 6.70 3.02
N TYR A 316 12.76 6.34 3.79
CA TYR A 316 11.79 7.32 4.29
C TYR A 316 12.20 7.99 5.60
N LEU A 317 13.12 7.41 6.37
CA LEU A 317 13.84 8.15 7.42
C LEU A 317 14.62 9.33 6.81
N GLU A 318 15.37 9.11 5.73
CA GLU A 318 16.08 10.17 5.01
C GLU A 318 15.12 11.20 4.40
N ALA A 319 14.01 10.74 3.82
CA ALA A 319 13.06 11.62 3.14
C ALA A 319 12.24 12.48 4.11
N ALA A 320 11.97 11.99 5.32
CA ALA A 320 11.19 12.70 6.33
C ALA A 320 12.06 13.62 7.23
N ALA A 321 13.37 13.37 7.35
CA ALA A 321 14.27 14.18 8.17
C ALA A 321 14.21 15.71 7.84
N PRO A 322 14.11 16.17 6.57
CA PRO A 322 13.96 17.59 6.25
C PRO A 322 12.72 18.27 6.87
N ILE A 323 11.65 17.51 7.14
CA ILE A 323 10.45 18.06 7.81
C ILE A 323 10.83 18.56 9.20
N MET A 324 11.61 17.77 9.94
CA MET A 324 12.06 18.11 11.29
C MET A 324 12.94 19.37 11.29
N VAL A 325 13.80 19.53 10.29
CA VAL A 325 14.61 20.76 10.12
C VAL A 325 13.71 21.98 9.84
N ALA A 326 12.66 21.80 9.05
CA ALA A 326 11.75 22.87 8.67
C ALA A 326 10.87 23.40 9.82
N LEU A 327 10.72 22.64 10.91
CA LEU A 327 10.05 23.11 12.15
C LEU A 327 10.87 24.18 12.90
N ASN A 328 12.17 24.28 12.61
CA ASN A 328 13.05 25.36 13.10
C ASN A 328 13.17 25.45 14.64
N ASP A 329 13.17 24.30 15.33
CA ASP A 329 13.50 24.18 16.75
C ASP A 329 14.65 23.18 16.98
N SER A 330 15.31 23.29 18.14
CA SER A 330 16.52 22.50 18.43
C SER A 330 16.25 21.02 18.66
N GLU A 331 15.09 20.65 19.19
CA GLU A 331 14.76 19.26 19.48
C GLU A 331 14.48 18.50 18.19
N SER A 332 13.67 19.09 17.31
CA SER A 332 13.42 18.54 15.97
C SER A 332 14.70 18.43 15.15
N ALA A 333 15.61 19.42 15.23
CA ALA A 333 16.91 19.35 14.57
C ALA A 333 17.76 18.15 15.03
N VAL A 334 17.72 17.79 16.32
CA VAL A 334 18.42 16.60 16.84
C VAL A 334 17.78 15.32 16.31
N THR A 335 16.45 15.21 16.36
CA THR A 335 15.73 14.05 15.80
C THR A 335 16.00 13.88 14.30
N SER A 336 16.10 14.96 13.52
CA SER A 336 16.52 14.91 12.11
C SER A 336 17.87 14.22 11.91
N VAL A 337 18.86 14.54 12.76
CA VAL A 337 20.20 13.95 12.69
C VAL A 337 20.12 12.47 13.02
N HIS A 338 19.37 12.10 14.06
CA HIS A 338 19.15 10.71 14.43
C HIS A 338 18.49 9.89 13.32
N MET A 339 17.44 10.42 12.67
CA MET A 339 16.78 9.76 11.53
C MET A 339 17.78 9.48 10.39
N THR A 340 18.62 10.46 10.05
CA THR A 340 19.62 10.34 8.98
C THR A 340 20.72 9.32 9.34
N GLN A 341 21.17 9.33 10.60
CA GLN A 341 22.15 8.36 11.11
C GLN A 341 21.58 6.94 11.09
N LEU A 342 20.34 6.77 11.53
CA LEU A 342 19.67 5.48 11.54
C LEU A 342 19.51 4.91 10.13
N ALA A 343 19.11 5.74 9.17
CA ALA A 343 19.05 5.32 7.76
C ALA A 343 20.41 4.86 7.23
N THR A 344 21.49 5.57 7.58
CA THR A 344 22.86 5.18 7.20
C THR A 344 23.24 3.82 7.79
N ILE A 345 22.93 3.59 9.06
CA ILE A 345 23.17 2.30 9.73
C ILE A 345 22.38 1.18 9.05
N ILE A 346 21.12 1.42 8.69
CA ILE A 346 20.30 0.42 8.00
C ILE A 346 20.86 0.07 6.63
N ARG A 347 21.28 1.07 5.84
CA ARG A 347 21.94 0.82 4.55
C ARG A 347 23.20 -0.02 4.70
N GLN A 348 24.04 0.27 5.69
CA GLN A 348 25.23 -0.54 5.99
C GLN A 348 24.87 -1.98 6.38
N GLY A 349 23.85 -2.18 7.23
CA GLY A 349 23.34 -3.50 7.59
C GLY A 349 22.82 -4.28 6.38
N ILE A 350 22.13 -3.62 5.44
CA ILE A 350 21.68 -4.23 4.19
C ILE A 350 22.88 -4.62 3.30
N GLU A 351 23.88 -3.75 3.17
CA GLU A 351 25.08 -4.04 2.38
C GLU A 351 25.88 -5.23 2.94
N GLU A 352 26.02 -5.31 4.27
CA GLU A 352 26.80 -6.35 4.94
C GLU A 352 26.07 -7.70 5.02
N HIS A 353 24.76 -7.67 5.29
CA HIS A 353 24.00 -8.88 5.61
C HIS A 353 22.90 -9.20 4.60
N GLY A 354 22.35 -8.19 3.92
CA GLY A 354 21.26 -8.35 2.95
C GLY A 354 21.70 -8.73 1.54
N ILE A 355 23.00 -8.66 1.23
CA ILE A 355 23.55 -9.03 -0.10
C ILE A 355 24.27 -10.38 -0.02
N VAL A 356 23.84 -11.33 -0.85
CA VAL A 356 24.37 -12.70 -0.91
C VAL A 356 24.83 -13.06 -2.33
N THR A 357 25.56 -14.16 -2.47
CA THR A 357 26.01 -14.64 -3.80
C THR A 357 25.19 -15.84 -4.25
N VAL A 358 24.49 -15.71 -5.38
CA VAL A 358 23.73 -16.80 -6.03
C VAL A 358 24.24 -16.96 -7.46
N GLY A 359 24.66 -18.17 -7.82
CA GLY A 359 25.19 -18.44 -9.18
C GLY A 359 26.39 -17.56 -9.57
N GLY A 360 27.19 -17.12 -8.60
CA GLY A 360 28.34 -16.22 -8.83
C GLY A 360 27.99 -14.73 -8.98
N LYS A 361 26.71 -14.36 -8.83
CA LYS A 361 26.25 -12.96 -8.86
C LYS A 361 25.84 -12.48 -7.47
N ARG A 362 26.09 -11.21 -7.19
CA ARG A 362 25.59 -10.55 -5.97
C ARG A 362 24.13 -10.18 -6.16
N VAL A 363 23.28 -10.59 -5.23
CA VAL A 363 21.84 -10.31 -5.21
C VAL A 363 21.40 -9.93 -3.80
N TYR A 364 20.33 -9.17 -3.68
CA TYR A 364 19.67 -8.98 -2.39
C TYR A 364 18.89 -10.25 -2.02
N ALA A 365 19.07 -10.72 -0.78
CA ALA A 365 18.18 -11.70 -0.17
C ALA A 365 16.86 -11.03 0.20
N TYR A 366 15.77 -11.79 0.21
CA TYR A 366 14.47 -11.29 0.65
C TYR A 366 14.44 -11.12 2.17
N GLU A 367 14.93 -12.13 2.89
CA GLU A 367 14.99 -12.16 4.34
C GLU A 367 16.31 -12.78 4.81
N VAL A 368 16.83 -12.29 5.95
CA VAL A 368 18.04 -12.83 6.61
C VAL A 368 17.85 -12.93 8.12
N ASP A 369 18.69 -13.71 8.80
CA ASP A 369 18.63 -13.90 10.26
C ASP A 369 19.83 -13.29 11.03
N GLY A 370 20.88 -12.88 10.31
CA GLY A 370 22.15 -12.41 10.88
C GLY A 370 23.09 -13.52 11.39
N TYR A 371 22.68 -14.79 11.29
CA TYR A 371 23.51 -15.98 11.55
C TYR A 371 24.10 -16.58 10.27
N GLY A 372 23.64 -16.13 9.10
CA GLY A 372 24.14 -16.51 7.79
C GLY A 372 23.09 -17.18 6.91
N SER A 373 21.85 -17.34 7.39
CA SER A 373 20.75 -17.84 6.57
C SER A 373 20.17 -16.70 5.72
N ALA A 374 19.77 -17.04 4.50
CA ALA A 374 19.15 -16.11 3.57
C ALA A 374 18.04 -16.80 2.79
N ASN A 375 16.90 -16.12 2.66
CA ASN A 375 15.78 -16.54 1.84
C ASN A 375 15.86 -15.85 0.47
N ILE A 376 15.90 -16.65 -0.61
CA ILE A 376 16.01 -16.16 -1.99
C ILE A 376 14.65 -16.30 -2.67
N MET A 377 13.88 -15.21 -2.65
CA MET A 377 12.56 -15.09 -3.27
C MET A 377 12.21 -13.61 -3.46
N ASP A 378 11.00 -13.32 -3.89
CA ASP A 378 10.33 -12.04 -3.65
C ASP A 378 8.83 -12.27 -3.47
N ASP A 379 8.14 -11.29 -2.90
CA ASP A 379 6.69 -11.25 -2.77
C ASP A 379 6.13 -10.08 -3.58
N ALA A 380 4.86 -10.16 -3.98
CA ALA A 380 4.21 -9.11 -4.75
C ALA A 380 3.93 -7.81 -3.98
N ASN A 381 3.78 -7.88 -2.66
CA ASN A 381 3.42 -6.72 -1.83
C ASN A 381 4.58 -5.74 -1.67
N ILE A 382 4.29 -4.44 -1.75
CA ILE A 382 5.28 -3.37 -1.61
C ILE A 382 5.37 -2.98 -0.13
N PRO A 383 6.58 -2.90 0.45
CA PRO A 383 7.89 -3.03 -0.19
C PRO A 383 8.30 -4.49 -0.51
N SER A 384 8.67 -4.70 -1.77
CA SER A 384 9.33 -5.90 -2.32
C SER A 384 10.72 -5.56 -2.86
N LEU A 385 11.57 -6.57 -3.11
CA LEU A 385 12.88 -6.34 -3.72
C LEU A 385 12.73 -5.75 -5.13
N LEU A 386 11.76 -6.23 -5.91
CA LEU A 386 11.46 -5.70 -7.24
C LEU A 386 11.10 -4.21 -7.19
N SER A 387 10.39 -3.77 -6.14
CA SER A 387 9.92 -2.38 -5.97
C SER A 387 10.95 -1.40 -5.42
N ALA A 388 12.17 -1.83 -5.09
CA ALA A 388 13.20 -0.96 -4.48
C ALA A 388 13.47 0.36 -5.25
N PRO A 389 13.54 0.37 -6.60
CA PRO A 389 13.63 1.62 -7.35
C PRO A 389 12.35 2.46 -7.33
N PHE A 390 11.18 1.83 -7.26
CA PHE A 390 9.88 2.53 -7.30
C PHE A 390 9.69 3.47 -6.11
N PHE A 391 10.07 3.05 -4.90
CA PHE A 391 10.06 3.94 -3.73
C PHE A 391 11.37 4.73 -3.56
N GLY A 392 12.30 4.61 -4.52
CA GLY A 392 13.51 5.42 -4.62
C GLY A 392 14.61 5.07 -3.64
N TYR A 393 14.73 3.82 -3.19
CA TYR A 393 15.82 3.39 -2.32
C TYR A 393 17.17 3.31 -3.03
N LEU A 394 17.16 2.86 -4.28
CA LEU A 394 18.31 2.72 -5.18
C LEU A 394 17.92 3.09 -6.61
N ASP A 395 18.92 3.28 -7.47
CA ASP A 395 18.72 3.50 -8.90
C ASP A 395 18.34 2.19 -9.60
N ALA A 396 17.43 2.24 -10.58
CA ALA A 396 17.03 1.05 -11.32
C ALA A 396 18.21 0.39 -12.05
N ASN A 397 19.32 1.08 -12.30
CA ASN A 397 20.53 0.53 -12.92
C ASN A 397 21.57 -0.01 -11.92
N ASP A 398 21.28 -0.05 -10.62
CA ASP A 398 22.19 -0.67 -9.65
C ASP A 398 22.51 -2.13 -10.02
N ASP A 399 23.79 -2.49 -10.00
CA ASP A 399 24.26 -3.80 -10.48
C ASP A 399 23.70 -4.96 -9.63
N VAL A 400 23.58 -4.77 -8.32
CA VAL A 400 23.04 -5.79 -7.41
C VAL A 400 21.53 -5.91 -7.62
N TYR A 401 20.82 -4.80 -7.77
CA TYR A 401 19.41 -4.78 -8.12
C TYR A 401 19.16 -5.46 -9.47
N GLN A 402 19.93 -5.18 -10.51
CA GLN A 402 19.74 -5.80 -11.83
C GLN A 402 19.95 -7.31 -11.79
N ASN A 403 20.97 -7.78 -11.05
CA ASN A 403 21.15 -9.22 -10.81
C ASN A 403 19.98 -9.82 -10.02
N THR A 404 19.48 -9.09 -9.02
CA THR A 404 18.33 -9.48 -8.20
C THR A 404 17.09 -9.58 -9.07
N ARG A 405 16.71 -8.52 -9.78
CA ARG A 405 15.58 -8.44 -10.71
C ARG A 405 15.59 -9.59 -11.73
N ALA A 406 16.75 -9.88 -12.32
CA ALA A 406 16.89 -11.00 -13.25
C ALA A 406 16.60 -12.36 -12.59
N LEU A 407 17.05 -12.56 -11.34
CA LEU A 407 16.72 -13.76 -10.56
C LEU A 407 15.23 -13.81 -10.22
N LEU A 408 14.65 -12.69 -9.77
CA LEU A 408 13.27 -12.61 -9.30
C LEU A 408 12.22 -12.87 -10.38
N LEU A 409 12.57 -12.58 -11.63
CA LEU A 409 11.73 -12.79 -12.82
C LEU A 409 12.16 -14.03 -13.62
N SER A 410 12.66 -15.04 -12.92
CA SER A 410 13.08 -16.34 -13.46
C SER A 410 12.60 -17.49 -12.57
N ASP A 411 12.89 -18.73 -12.97
CA ASP A 411 12.67 -19.93 -12.14
C ASP A 411 13.54 -19.97 -10.87
N GLY A 412 14.46 -19.01 -10.70
CA GLY A 412 15.19 -18.77 -9.47
C GLY A 412 14.35 -18.20 -8.32
N ASN A 413 13.18 -17.62 -8.60
CA ASN A 413 12.21 -17.21 -7.58
C ASN A 413 11.07 -18.23 -7.48
N PRO A 414 10.88 -18.91 -6.33
CA PRO A 414 9.83 -19.90 -6.18
C PRO A 414 8.40 -19.34 -6.31
N TYR A 415 8.21 -18.03 -6.18
CA TYR A 415 6.93 -17.35 -6.32
C TYR A 415 6.79 -16.54 -7.62
N PHE A 416 7.72 -16.68 -8.56
CA PHE A 416 7.49 -16.19 -9.93
C PHE A 416 6.63 -17.19 -10.69
N MET A 417 5.39 -16.82 -10.95
CA MET A 417 4.38 -17.71 -11.53
C MET A 417 4.15 -17.33 -12.98
N GLN A 418 4.03 -18.33 -13.84
CA GLN A 418 3.90 -18.14 -15.28
C GLN A 418 2.67 -18.87 -15.82
N GLY A 419 1.92 -18.17 -16.64
CA GLY A 419 0.80 -18.72 -17.39
C GLY A 419 0.24 -17.73 -18.41
N PRO A 420 -0.69 -18.19 -19.26
CA PRO A 420 -1.20 -17.41 -20.39
C PRO A 420 -2.10 -16.24 -19.98
N VAL A 421 -2.69 -16.26 -18.78
CA VAL A 421 -3.54 -15.16 -18.28
C VAL A 421 -2.69 -14.03 -17.70
N ILE A 422 -1.71 -14.39 -16.88
CA ILE A 422 -0.78 -13.45 -16.25
C ILE A 422 0.49 -14.19 -15.87
N SER A 423 1.63 -13.50 -15.94
CA SER A 423 2.94 -14.03 -15.51
C SER A 423 3.63 -13.00 -14.63
N ALA A 424 3.53 -13.18 -13.32
CA ALA A 424 3.99 -12.21 -12.32
C ALA A 424 4.42 -12.92 -11.03
N ILE A 425 5.05 -12.16 -10.14
CA ILE A 425 5.36 -12.62 -8.79
C ILE A 425 4.03 -12.67 -7.99
N GLY A 426 3.84 -13.73 -7.21
CA GLY A 426 2.77 -13.84 -6.22
C GLY A 426 3.36 -13.87 -4.82
N GLY A 427 2.99 -14.88 -4.04
CA GLY A 427 3.52 -15.09 -2.69
C GLY A 427 2.85 -16.29 -2.02
N PRO A 428 3.26 -16.63 -0.78
CA PRO A 428 2.64 -17.70 -0.03
C PRO A 428 1.20 -17.39 0.42
N HIS A 429 0.80 -16.11 0.45
CA HIS A 429 -0.52 -15.66 0.94
C HIS A 429 -1.71 -16.38 0.26
N GLN A 430 -1.69 -16.43 -1.08
CA GLN A 430 -2.65 -17.21 -1.88
C GLN A 430 -2.03 -18.52 -2.40
N GLY A 431 -0.71 -18.62 -2.38
CA GLY A 431 0.03 -19.82 -2.71
C GLY A 431 0.34 -19.96 -4.22
N PRO A 432 0.98 -21.08 -4.61
CA PRO A 432 1.43 -21.30 -5.97
C PRO A 432 0.29 -21.27 -7.00
N GLY A 433 0.52 -20.64 -8.14
CA GLY A 433 -0.42 -20.53 -9.26
C GLY A 433 -1.26 -19.25 -9.26
N TYR A 434 -1.26 -18.48 -8.17
CA TYR A 434 -1.95 -17.19 -8.03
C TYR A 434 -0.97 -16.01 -8.10
N ALA A 435 -0.79 -15.46 -9.30
CA ALA A 435 0.09 -14.32 -9.54
C ALA A 435 -0.63 -13.01 -9.19
N TRP A 436 0.10 -12.00 -8.72
CA TRP A 436 -0.49 -10.74 -8.28
C TRP A 436 -0.24 -9.65 -9.33
N PRO A 437 -1.29 -9.00 -9.88
CA PRO A 437 -1.14 -7.90 -10.83
C PRO A 437 -0.28 -6.75 -10.33
N MET A 438 -0.25 -6.51 -9.02
CA MET A 438 0.62 -5.52 -8.40
C MET A 438 2.10 -5.72 -8.75
N ALA A 439 2.60 -6.97 -8.76
CA ALA A 439 3.97 -7.24 -9.15
C ALA A 439 4.23 -6.94 -10.64
N SER A 440 3.26 -7.19 -11.52
CA SER A 440 3.34 -6.80 -12.94
C SER A 440 3.40 -5.28 -13.11
N ILE A 441 2.62 -4.55 -12.32
CA ILE A 441 2.61 -3.09 -12.32
C ILE A 441 3.97 -2.54 -11.86
N VAL A 442 4.53 -3.08 -10.77
CA VAL A 442 5.88 -2.71 -10.31
C VAL A 442 6.95 -3.07 -11.33
N ARG A 443 6.82 -4.22 -12.01
CA ARG A 443 7.73 -4.63 -13.09
C ARG A 443 7.77 -3.61 -14.22
N ILE A 444 6.63 -3.02 -14.58
CA ILE A 444 6.51 -1.93 -15.56
C ILE A 444 7.15 -0.64 -15.04
N LEU A 445 6.81 -0.25 -13.80
CA LEU A 445 7.32 0.97 -13.15
C LEU A 445 8.85 0.97 -12.97
N THR A 446 9.46 -0.21 -12.94
CA THR A 446 10.91 -0.41 -12.74
C THR A 446 11.63 -0.91 -14.00
N SER A 447 11.00 -0.80 -15.17
CA SER A 447 11.59 -1.18 -16.46
C SER A 447 11.70 0.00 -17.41
N ASP A 448 12.77 0.02 -18.20
CA ASP A 448 12.91 0.88 -19.38
C ASP A 448 12.83 0.11 -20.70
N ASN A 449 12.57 -1.21 -20.65
CA ASN A 449 12.40 -2.05 -21.83
C ASN A 449 10.96 -1.97 -22.34
N ASP A 450 10.77 -1.29 -23.47
CA ASP A 450 9.46 -1.08 -24.09
C ASP A 450 8.70 -2.38 -24.38
N THR A 451 9.39 -3.45 -24.79
CA THR A 451 8.76 -4.74 -25.06
C THR A 451 8.23 -5.37 -23.78
N GLU A 452 9.04 -5.38 -22.71
CA GLU A 452 8.60 -5.89 -21.41
C GLU A 452 7.39 -5.09 -20.89
N ILE A 453 7.44 -3.76 -20.99
CA ILE A 453 6.35 -2.89 -20.57
C ILE A 453 5.06 -3.23 -21.33
N SER A 454 5.12 -3.28 -22.66
CA SER A 454 3.96 -3.57 -23.51
C SER A 454 3.36 -4.94 -23.22
N GLU A 455 4.18 -5.98 -23.09
CA GLU A 455 3.73 -7.34 -22.80
C GLU A 455 3.04 -7.44 -21.43
N GLN A 456 3.62 -6.84 -20.40
CA GLN A 456 3.03 -6.85 -19.06
C GLN A 456 1.73 -6.04 -19.01
N LEU A 457 1.66 -4.90 -19.72
CA LEU A 457 0.44 -4.10 -19.78
C LEU A 457 -0.71 -4.87 -20.45
N ALA A 458 -0.43 -5.59 -21.55
CA ALA A 458 -1.40 -6.45 -22.21
C ALA A 458 -1.96 -7.52 -21.25
N LEU A 459 -1.08 -8.24 -20.54
CA LEU A 459 -1.47 -9.28 -19.59
C LEU A 459 -2.32 -8.73 -18.45
N ILE A 460 -2.00 -7.56 -17.92
CA ILE A 460 -2.81 -6.94 -16.86
C ILE A 460 -4.24 -6.70 -17.35
N ILE A 461 -4.42 -6.10 -18.55
CA ILE A 461 -5.76 -5.83 -19.11
C ILE A 461 -6.53 -7.14 -19.34
N ASP A 462 -5.86 -8.16 -19.89
CA ASP A 462 -6.45 -9.49 -20.15
C ASP A 462 -6.87 -10.22 -18.86
N SER A 463 -6.17 -9.98 -17.76
CA SER A 463 -6.39 -10.67 -16.48
C SER A 463 -7.60 -10.15 -15.68
N THR A 464 -8.17 -9.00 -16.04
CA THR A 464 -9.26 -8.34 -15.27
C THR A 464 -10.62 -9.07 -15.29
N ASN A 465 -10.71 -10.23 -15.92
CA ASN A 465 -11.97 -10.98 -16.13
C ASN A 465 -13.09 -10.12 -16.74
N THR A 466 -12.75 -9.15 -17.60
CA THR A 466 -13.65 -8.14 -18.19
C THR A 466 -14.32 -7.18 -17.20
N LEU A 467 -14.01 -7.28 -15.91
CA LEU A 467 -14.53 -6.38 -14.87
C LEU A 467 -13.84 -5.02 -14.91
N GLY A 468 -12.58 -4.97 -15.34
CA GLY A 468 -11.84 -3.70 -15.45
C GLY A 468 -11.43 -3.09 -14.12
N LEU A 469 -11.25 -3.93 -13.10
CA LEU A 469 -10.56 -3.62 -11.84
C LEU A 469 -9.33 -4.52 -11.72
N ILE A 470 -8.39 -4.10 -10.87
CA ILE A 470 -7.18 -4.84 -10.55
C ILE A 470 -7.45 -5.67 -9.29
N HIS A 471 -7.39 -6.99 -9.44
CA HIS A 471 -7.57 -7.95 -8.37
C HIS A 471 -6.29 -8.13 -7.54
N GLU A 472 -6.40 -8.72 -6.35
CA GLU A 472 -5.24 -9.06 -5.52
C GLU A 472 -4.37 -10.12 -6.18
N SER A 473 -4.97 -11.27 -6.51
CA SER A 473 -4.29 -12.38 -7.16
C SER A 473 -5.18 -13.03 -8.20
N ILE A 474 -4.57 -13.65 -9.20
CA ILE A 474 -5.25 -14.26 -10.34
C ILE A 474 -4.57 -15.59 -10.65
N ASN A 475 -5.38 -16.63 -10.85
CA ASN A 475 -4.90 -17.91 -11.35
C ASN A 475 -4.26 -17.71 -12.73
N THR A 476 -2.99 -18.07 -12.85
CA THR A 476 -2.17 -17.89 -14.06
C THR A 476 -2.75 -18.55 -15.32
N PHE A 477 -3.69 -19.49 -15.19
CA PHE A 477 -4.38 -20.17 -16.29
C PHE A 477 -5.89 -19.87 -16.38
N ASN A 478 -6.47 -19.14 -15.43
CA ASN A 478 -7.90 -18.86 -15.43
C ASN A 478 -8.22 -17.46 -14.87
N SER A 479 -8.56 -16.50 -15.73
CA SER A 479 -8.88 -15.13 -15.32
C SER A 479 -10.13 -15.02 -14.45
N SER A 480 -11.04 -15.99 -14.48
CA SER A 480 -12.26 -15.97 -13.65
C SER A 480 -12.02 -16.46 -12.22
N ASP A 481 -10.83 -16.97 -11.92
CA ASP A 481 -10.42 -17.44 -10.60
C ASP A 481 -9.40 -16.45 -10.02
N TYR A 482 -9.92 -15.50 -9.24
CA TYR A 482 -9.17 -14.39 -8.67
C TYR A 482 -9.65 -14.09 -7.24
N THR A 483 -8.84 -13.36 -6.49
CA THR A 483 -9.15 -12.91 -5.13
C THR A 483 -9.33 -11.40 -5.07
N ARG A 484 -10.13 -10.95 -4.09
CA ARG A 484 -10.43 -9.53 -3.81
C ARG A 484 -10.92 -8.74 -5.04
N PRO A 485 -12.23 -8.79 -5.35
CA PRO A 485 -12.82 -8.01 -6.45
C PRO A 485 -12.70 -6.50 -6.26
N TRP A 486 -12.49 -6.05 -5.02
CA TRP A 486 -12.32 -4.64 -4.66
C TRP A 486 -11.07 -4.45 -3.81
N PHE A 487 -9.95 -4.22 -4.50
CA PHE A 487 -8.67 -3.89 -3.88
C PHE A 487 -8.19 -2.50 -4.29
N SER A 488 -8.49 -1.51 -3.47
CA SER A 488 -8.33 -0.09 -3.83
C SER A 488 -6.87 0.31 -4.02
N TRP A 489 -5.95 -0.29 -3.26
CA TRP A 489 -4.51 -0.05 -3.42
C TRP A 489 -4.02 -0.48 -4.81
N ALA A 490 -4.29 -1.72 -5.23
CA ALA A 490 -3.85 -2.21 -6.54
C ALA A 490 -4.46 -1.40 -7.70
N ASN A 491 -5.72 -0.99 -7.56
CA ASN A 491 -6.40 -0.10 -8.52
C ASN A 491 -5.72 1.26 -8.66
N GLY A 492 -5.36 1.89 -7.54
CA GLY A 492 -4.63 3.15 -7.51
C GLY A 492 -3.24 3.03 -8.12
N LEU A 493 -2.50 1.97 -7.77
CA LEU A 493 -1.15 1.71 -8.29
C LEU A 493 -1.15 1.53 -9.81
N PHE A 494 -2.15 0.85 -10.38
CA PHE A 494 -2.30 0.77 -11.84
C PHE A 494 -2.49 2.15 -12.46
N GLY A 495 -3.35 2.98 -11.89
CA GLY A 495 -3.56 4.32 -12.42
C GLY A 495 -2.32 5.21 -12.29
N GLN A 496 -1.56 5.07 -11.20
CA GLN A 496 -0.26 5.74 -11.05
C GLN A 496 0.73 5.32 -12.14
N MET A 497 0.79 4.02 -12.47
CA MET A 497 1.60 3.51 -13.57
C MET A 497 1.19 4.10 -14.92
N ILE A 498 -0.10 4.28 -15.17
CA ILE A 498 -0.58 4.91 -16.40
C ILE A 498 -0.11 6.37 -16.50
N LEU A 499 -0.16 7.13 -15.40
CA LEU A 499 0.36 8.50 -15.37
C LEU A 499 1.88 8.54 -15.60
N ASP A 500 2.63 7.61 -14.99
CA ASP A 500 4.06 7.44 -15.24
C ASP A 500 4.34 7.17 -16.74
N LEU A 501 3.69 6.16 -17.33
CA LEU A 501 3.87 5.84 -18.75
C LEU A 501 3.48 7.01 -19.66
N TYR A 502 2.43 7.76 -19.33
CA TYR A 502 2.05 8.95 -20.08
C TYR A 502 3.14 10.03 -20.06
N ALA A 503 3.87 10.15 -18.96
CA ALA A 503 4.97 11.09 -18.79
C ALA A 503 6.25 10.64 -19.50
N ARG A 504 6.70 9.38 -19.31
CA ARG A 504 8.01 8.92 -19.79
C ARG A 504 8.00 8.04 -21.05
N LYS A 505 6.89 7.36 -21.36
CA LYS A 505 6.80 6.31 -22.39
C LYS A 505 5.48 6.39 -23.17
N ARG A 506 5.03 7.60 -23.52
CA ARG A 506 3.69 7.87 -24.10
C ARG A 506 3.37 7.02 -25.34
N HIS A 507 4.37 6.68 -26.15
CA HIS A 507 4.19 5.84 -27.34
C HIS A 507 3.71 4.42 -27.02
N ILE A 508 3.95 3.91 -25.80
CA ILE A 508 3.39 2.63 -25.34
C ILE A 508 1.86 2.71 -25.20
N LEU A 509 1.35 3.81 -24.64
CA LEU A 509 -0.11 4.00 -24.51
C LEU A 509 -0.81 4.14 -25.88
N GLY A 510 -0.06 4.59 -26.89
CA GLY A 510 -0.51 4.64 -28.28
C GLY A 510 -0.59 3.28 -28.99
N GLN A 511 -0.20 2.18 -28.34
CA GLN A 511 -0.36 0.84 -28.89
C GLN A 511 -1.81 0.35 -28.73
N SER A 512 -2.18 -0.64 -29.54
CA SER A 512 -3.38 -1.45 -29.32
C SER A 512 -2.94 -2.84 -28.85
N PHE A 513 -3.58 -3.36 -27.83
CA PHE A 513 -3.24 -4.66 -27.24
C PHE A 513 -4.27 -5.69 -27.71
N PRO A 514 -4.05 -6.37 -28.86
CA PRO A 514 -4.98 -7.38 -29.32
C PRO A 514 -5.11 -8.47 -28.26
N GLN A 515 -6.34 -8.95 -28.03
CA GLN A 515 -6.59 -10.05 -27.11
C GLN A 515 -5.75 -11.26 -27.54
N ALA A 516 -4.99 -11.83 -26.60
CA ALA A 516 -4.31 -13.09 -26.87
C ALA A 516 -5.35 -14.13 -27.32
N GLN A 517 -5.14 -14.73 -28.49
CA GLN A 517 -6.02 -15.82 -28.95
C GLN A 517 -5.92 -16.95 -27.92
N GLN A 518 -6.99 -17.17 -27.16
CA GLN A 518 -7.13 -18.35 -26.32
C GLN A 518 -7.19 -19.56 -27.26
N SER A 519 -6.07 -20.27 -27.40
CA SER A 519 -5.97 -21.53 -28.16
C SER A 519 -6.32 -22.73 -27.30
#